data_AF-A0A366M6K9-F1
#
_entry.id   AF-A0A366M6K9-F1
#
_cell.length_a   1.000
_cell.length_b   1.000
_cell.length_c   1.000
_cell.angle_alpha   90.00
_cell.angle_beta   90.00
_cell.angle_gamma   90.00
#
_symmetry.space_group_name_H-M   'P 1'
#
loop_
_entity.id
_entity.type
_entity.pdbx_description
1 polymer ?
#
loop_
_entity_poly.entity_id
_entity_poly.type
_entity_poly.pdbx_seq_one_letter_code
_entity_poly.pdbx_strand_id
1 'polypeptide(L)' 'MAHRKAELLQALTKVRAHAARLEAALDPAHAAVTGKAVWVGPAAREFVGELTGRRSRLRTLTQRIVEELEAQVQAIP' A
#
# COMPACT_ATOMS: atom_id res chain seq x y z
N MET A 1 -8.43 23.47 -20.66
CA MET A 1 -8.20 22.00 -20.62
C MET A 1 -6.80 21.66 -20.09
N ALA A 2 -5.71 22.16 -20.68
CA ALA A 2 -4.34 21.84 -20.25
C ALA A 2 -4.04 22.10 -18.75
N HIS A 3 -4.52 23.23 -18.21
CA HIS A 3 -4.34 23.57 -16.79
C HIS A 3 -4.98 22.53 -15.84
N ARG A 4 -6.20 22.08 -16.18
CA ARG A 4 -6.93 21.08 -15.38
C ARG A 4 -6.27 19.70 -15.42
N LYS A 5 -5.73 19.30 -16.58
CA LYS A 5 -4.98 18.05 -16.73
C LYS A 5 -3.69 18.07 -15.89
N ALA A 6 -2.99 19.21 -15.88
CA ALA A 6 -1.80 19.39 -15.04
C ALA A 6 -2.11 19.30 -13.54
N GLU A 7 -3.21 19.91 -13.06
CA GLU A 7 -3.66 19.78 -11.67
C GLU A 7 -3.94 18.32 -11.27
N LEU A 8 -4.60 17.55 -12.14
CA LEU A 8 -4.92 16.15 -11.89
C LEU A 8 -3.65 15.29 -11.82
N LEU A 9 -2.67 15.53 -12.68
CA LEU A 9 -1.37 14.84 -12.62
C LEU A 9 -0.61 15.17 -11.34
N GLN A 10 -0.69 16.42 -10.87
CA GLN A 10 -0.11 16.81 -9.58
C GLN A 10 -0.83 16.13 -8.41
N ALA A 11 -2.16 16.05 -8.43
CA ALA A 11 -2.94 15.34 -7.43
C ALA A 11 -2.60 13.84 -7.43
N LEU A 12 -2.49 13.21 -8.60
CA LEU A 12 -2.09 11.82 -8.76
C LEU A 12 -0.69 11.54 -8.18
N THR A 13 0.24 12.46 -8.36
CA THR A 13 1.58 12.37 -7.74
C THR A 13 1.50 12.33 -6.21
N LYS A 14 0.63 13.15 -5.60
CA LYS A 14 0.40 13.13 -4.16
C LYS A 14 -0.24 11.80 -3.72
N VAL A 15 -1.24 11.32 -4.46
CA VAL A 15 -1.89 10.02 -4.20
C VAL A 15 -0.86 8.90 -4.21
N ARG A 16 0.02 8.84 -5.22
CA ARG A 16 1.12 7.85 -5.29
C ARG A 16 2.04 7.91 -4.08
N ALA A 17 2.39 9.12 -3.62
CA ALA A 17 3.22 9.27 -2.42
C ALA A 17 2.51 8.77 -1.14
N HIS A 18 1.20 8.99 -1.01
CA HIS A 18 0.42 8.44 0.10
C HIS A 18 0.25 6.92 -0.01
N ALA A 19 0.02 6.41 -1.21
CA ALA A 19 -0.08 4.99 -1.51
C ALA A 19 1.21 4.25 -1.11
N ALA A 20 2.38 4.77 -1.48
CA ALA A 20 3.66 4.19 -1.08
C ALA A 20 3.82 4.09 0.46
N ARG A 21 3.32 5.08 1.21
CA ARG A 21 3.31 5.03 2.69
C ARG A 21 2.35 3.97 3.22
N LEU A 22 1.19 3.81 2.60
CA LEU A 22 0.21 2.79 2.98
C LEU A 22 0.73 1.38 2.70
N GLU A 23 1.33 1.16 1.53
CA GLU A 23 1.92 -0.14 1.16
C GLU A 23 2.99 -0.60 2.16
N ALA A 24 3.77 0.35 2.69
CA ALA A 24 4.83 0.10 3.65
C ALA A 24 4.39 0.20 5.12
N ALA A 25 3.15 0.60 5.42
CA ALA A 25 2.72 0.95 6.77
C ALA A 25 2.85 -0.21 7.77
N LEU A 26 2.71 -1.45 7.29
CA LEU A 26 2.82 -2.65 8.10
C LEU A 26 4.21 -3.29 8.08
N ASP A 27 5.16 -2.78 7.30
CA ASP A 27 6.52 -3.31 7.22
C ASP A 27 7.24 -3.26 8.58
N PRO A 28 7.20 -2.17 9.36
CA PRO A 28 7.87 -2.12 10.66
C PRO A 28 7.32 -3.14 11.65
N ALA A 29 5.99 -3.28 11.70
CA ALA A 29 5.32 -4.24 12.58
C ALA A 29 5.64 -5.69 12.17
N HIS A 30 5.65 -5.97 10.85
CA HIS A 30 6.00 -7.28 10.31
C HIS A 30 7.44 -7.64 10.64
N ALA A 31 8.39 -6.74 10.39
CA ALA A 31 9.81 -6.95 10.69
C ALA A 31 10.07 -7.18 12.19
N ALA A 32 9.35 -6.48 13.08
CA ALA A 32 9.51 -6.61 14.51
C ALA A 32 9.16 -8.02 15.05
N VAL A 33 8.26 -8.74 14.37
CA VAL A 33 7.79 -10.06 14.80
C VAL A 33 8.40 -11.21 14.02
N THR A 34 8.84 -11.00 12.77
CA THR A 34 9.50 -12.05 11.98
C THR A 34 11.02 -12.09 12.17
N GLY A 35 11.64 -11.00 12.63
CA GLY A 35 13.09 -10.89 12.79
C GLY A 35 13.65 -11.34 14.14
N LYS A 36 12.81 -11.86 15.06
CA LYS A 36 13.21 -12.16 16.44
C LYS A 36 12.90 -13.61 16.82
N ALA A 37 13.90 -14.32 17.33
CA ALA A 37 13.77 -15.70 17.84
C ALA A 37 12.87 -15.84 19.08
N VAL A 38 12.39 -14.73 19.65
CA VAL A 38 11.52 -14.69 20.84
C VAL A 38 10.05 -14.98 20.49
N TRP A 39 9.64 -14.78 19.24
CA TRP A 39 8.27 -15.03 18.78
C TRP A 39 8.13 -16.47 18.28
N VAL A 40 8.02 -17.41 19.20
CA VAL A 40 7.88 -18.85 18.91
C VAL A 40 6.61 -19.42 19.52
N GLY A 41 5.94 -20.33 18.79
CA GLY A 41 4.74 -21.03 19.24
C GLY A 41 3.58 -20.99 18.24
N PRO A 42 2.52 -21.80 18.44
CA PRO A 42 1.35 -21.83 17.54
C PRO A 42 0.66 -20.46 17.40
N ALA A 43 0.39 -19.77 18.52
CA ALA A 43 -0.24 -18.45 18.51
C ALA A 43 0.63 -17.38 17.81
N ALA A 44 1.95 -17.44 18.00
CA ALA A 44 2.88 -16.55 17.29
C ALA A 44 2.84 -16.78 15.77
N ARG A 45 2.81 -18.05 15.33
CA ARG A 45 2.70 -18.39 13.91
C ARG A 45 1.40 -17.92 13.28
N GLU A 46 0.28 -18.08 13.98
CA GLU A 46 -1.03 -17.61 13.54
C GLU A 46 -1.04 -16.08 13.38
N PHE A 47 -0.56 -15.36 14.39
CA PHE A 47 -0.45 -13.91 14.34
C PHE A 47 0.42 -13.42 13.18
N VAL A 48 1.60 -14.03 12.97
CA VAL A 48 2.48 -13.69 11.83
C VAL A 48 1.77 -13.95 10.50
N GLY A 49 1.03 -15.06 10.39
CA GLY A 49 0.22 -15.38 9.22
C GLY A 49 -0.84 -14.31 8.95
N GLU A 50 -1.60 -13.92 9.97
CA GLU A 50 -2.58 -12.85 9.86
C GLU A 50 -1.97 -11.52 9.45
N LEU A 51 -0.89 -11.11 10.10
CA LEU A 51 -0.20 -9.84 9.82
C LEU A 51 0.35 -9.83 8.40
N THR A 52 0.95 -10.93 7.95
CA THR A 52 1.42 -11.11 6.57
C THR A 52 0.25 -11.00 5.58
N GLY A 53 -0.90 -11.61 5.89
CA GLY A 53 -2.11 -11.52 5.08
C GLY A 53 -2.66 -10.08 5.00
N ARG A 54 -2.72 -9.37 6.14
CA ARG A 54 -3.18 -7.97 6.21
C ARG A 54 -2.25 -7.04 5.41
N ARG A 55 -0.93 -7.22 5.54
CA ARG A 55 0.09 -6.49 4.77
C ARG A 55 -0.07 -6.69 3.27
N SER A 56 -0.20 -7.94 2.83
CA SER A 56 -0.41 -8.25 1.41
C SER A 56 -1.69 -7.62 0.87
N ARG A 57 -2.81 -7.75 1.59
CA ARG A 57 -4.10 -7.15 1.21
C ARG A 57 -4.04 -5.63 1.12
N LEU A 58 -3.40 -4.97 2.09
CA LEU A 58 -3.23 -3.52 2.09
C LEU A 58 -2.50 -3.08 0.81
N ARG A 59 -1.37 -3.74 0.49
CA ARG A 59 -0.61 -3.46 -0.72
C ARG A 59 -1.42 -3.63 -1.99
N THR A 60 -2.09 -4.78 -2.16
CA THR A 60 -2.89 -5.05 -3.35
C THR A 60 -4.03 -4.05 -3.54
N LEU A 61 -4.76 -3.71 -2.46
CA LEU A 61 -5.87 -2.77 -2.55
C LEU A 61 -5.39 -1.36 -2.87
N THR A 62 -4.29 -0.92 -2.25
CA THR A 62 -3.70 0.39 -2.53
C THR A 62 -3.21 0.49 -3.98
N GLN A 63 -2.52 -0.54 -4.49
CA GLN A 63 -2.06 -0.58 -5.89
C GLN A 63 -3.23 -0.51 -6.86
N ARG A 64 -4.28 -1.32 -6.64
CA ARG A 64 -5.48 -1.32 -7.50
C ARG A 64 -6.16 0.06 -7.57
N ILE A 65 -6.29 0.74 -6.43
CA ILE A 65 -6.88 2.09 -6.37
C ILE A 65 -6.04 3.08 -7.18
N VAL A 66 -4.71 3.02 -7.04
CA VAL A 66 -3.81 3.89 -7.80
C VAL A 66 -3.92 3.62 -9.29
N GLU A 67 -3.84 2.36 -9.72
CA GLU A 67 -3.96 1.96 -11.13
C GLU A 67 -5.28 2.43 -11.75
N GLU A 68 -6.39 2.30 -11.02
CA GLU A 68 -7.70 2.76 -11.49
C GLU A 68 -7.74 4.29 -11.65
N LEU A 69 -7.19 5.04 -10.70
CA LEU A 69 -7.09 6.50 -10.78
C LEU A 69 -6.18 6.96 -11.93
N GLU A 70 -5.07 6.25 -12.15
CA GLU A 70 -4.16 6.52 -13.27
C GLU A 70 -4.85 6.34 -14.61
N ALA A 71 -5.58 5.23 -14.78
CA ALA A 71 -6.34 4.95 -15.99
C ALA A 71 -7.40 6.05 -16.24
N GLN A 72 -8.11 6.48 -15.20
CA GLN A 72 -9.09 7.57 -15.29
C GLN A 72 -8.45 8.89 -15.73
N VAL A 73 -7.30 9.27 -15.17
CA VAL A 73 -6.59 10.51 -15.54
C VAL A 73 -6.05 10.44 -16.98
N GLN A 74 -5.54 9.28 -17.40
CA GLN A 74 -5.02 9.09 -18.77
C GLN A 74 -6.11 9.11 -19.83
N ALA A 75 -7.33 8.67 -19.50
CA ALA A 75 -8.49 8.70 -20.40
C ALA A 75 -9.00 10.14 -20.68
N ILE A 76 -8.54 11.15 -19.92
CA ILE A 76 -8.94 12.54 -20.14
C ILE A 76 -8.20 13.09 -21.37
N PRO A 77 -8.91 13.61 -22.39
CA PRO A 77 -8.32 14.24 -23.57
C PRO A 77 -7.29 15.32 -23.23
#